data_AF-A0A6A3ASZ7-F1
#
_entry.id   AF-A0A6A3ASZ7-F1
#
_cell.length_a   1.000
_cell.length_b   1.000
_cell.length_c   1.000
_cell.angle_alpha   90.00
_cell.angle_beta   90.00
_cell.angle_gamma   90.00
#
_symmetry.space_group_name_H-M   'P 1'
#
loop_
_entity.id
_entity.type
_entity.pdbx_description
1 polymer ?
#
loop_
_entity_poly.entity_id
_entity_poly.type
_entity_poly.pdbx_seq_one_letter_code
_entity_poly.pdbx_strand_id
1 'polypeptide(L)'
;MEGLEIIQAFFILSLASSLAFAFASDPSPLQDFCEADPNGSVSVNGKVCKGAKLARAGDFYFSGLHIRKNTSNSAGLIVTPVNVAQIPGLNTLGIFMARVDYAPNGGLNPLHTHPRASEILVVMEGSLHVGFVTLNPENRLITKVLYPGDVFVVPQGLTHYQ
;
A
#
# COMPACT_ATOMS: atom_id res chain seq x y z
N MET A 1 15.28 -3.40 -51.27
CA MET A 1 16.11 -3.36 -50.05
C MET A 1 15.44 -2.52 -48.97
N GLU A 2 14.90 -1.34 -49.30
CA GLU A 2 14.22 -0.45 -48.34
C GLU A 2 13.04 -1.09 -47.58
N GLY A 3 12.18 -1.88 -48.23
CA GLY A 3 11.05 -2.53 -47.56
C GLY A 3 11.44 -3.57 -46.50
N LEU A 4 12.58 -4.24 -46.66
CA LEU A 4 13.06 -5.25 -45.69
C LEU A 4 13.65 -4.55 -44.44
N GLU A 5 14.36 -3.45 -44.64
CA GLU A 5 14.90 -2.63 -43.55
C GLU A 5 13.79 -2.00 -42.70
N ILE A 6 12.72 -1.53 -43.35
CA ILE A 6 11.54 -1.00 -42.65
C ILE A 6 10.87 -2.08 -41.77
N ILE A 7 10.68 -3.30 -42.30
CA ILE A 7 10.07 -4.41 -41.55
C ILE A 7 10.96 -4.82 -40.37
N GLN A 8 12.29 -4.88 -40.57
CA GLN A 8 13.23 -5.15 -39.47
C GLN A 8 13.17 -4.07 -38.38
N ALA A 9 13.09 -2.79 -38.75
CA ALA A 9 12.97 -1.70 -37.79
C ALA A 9 11.69 -1.80 -36.95
N PHE A 10 10.54 -2.08 -37.58
CA PHE A 10 9.28 -2.30 -36.85
C PHE A 10 9.33 -3.53 -35.94
N PHE A 11 9.96 -4.62 -36.38
CA PHE A 11 10.12 -5.82 -35.57
C PHE A 11 11.01 -5.56 -34.34
N ILE A 12 12.12 -4.85 -34.50
CA ILE A 12 13.00 -4.47 -33.39
C ILE A 12 12.29 -3.52 -32.42
N LEU A 13 11.52 -2.55 -32.91
CA LEU A 13 10.76 -1.62 -32.07
C LEU A 13 9.65 -2.32 -31.27
N SER A 14 8.95 -3.26 -31.89
CA SER A 14 7.97 -4.15 -31.26
C SER A 14 8.61 -5.02 -30.16
N LEU A 15 9.75 -5.64 -30.47
CA LEU A 15 10.48 -6.47 -29.52
C LEU A 15 11.03 -5.65 -28.34
N ALA A 16 11.55 -4.45 -28.59
CA ALA A 16 12.00 -3.54 -27.54
C ALA A 16 10.85 -3.05 -26.63
N SER A 17 9.68 -2.78 -27.20
CA SER A 17 8.49 -2.33 -26.44
C SER A 17 7.87 -3.44 -25.59
N SER A 18 7.92 -4.69 -26.06
CA SER A 18 7.43 -5.86 -25.31
C SER A 18 8.32 -6.28 -24.14
N LEU A 19 9.57 -5.79 -24.09
CA LEU A 19 10.49 -6.02 -22.97
C LEU A 19 10.34 -4.97 -21.85
N ALA A 20 9.52 -3.94 -22.04
CA ALA A 20 9.21 -2.94 -21.02
C ALA A 20 8.20 -3.50 -20.01
N PHE A 21 8.66 -4.34 -19.08
CA PHE A 21 7.85 -4.74 -17.94
C PHE A 21 7.70 -3.55 -16.98
N ALA A 22 6.50 -2.98 -16.91
CA ALA A 22 6.15 -2.04 -15.85
C ALA A 22 5.80 -2.83 -14.59
N PHE A 23 6.70 -2.85 -13.61
CA PHE A 23 6.39 -3.36 -12.28
C PHE A 23 5.59 -2.28 -11.53
N ALA A 24 4.32 -2.57 -11.25
CA ALA A 24 3.41 -1.68 -10.52
C ALA A 24 3.49 -1.87 -8.99
N SER A 25 4.47 -2.64 -8.50
CA SER A 25 4.77 -2.84 -7.09
C SER A 25 5.99 -2.04 -6.67
N ASP A 26 6.19 -1.89 -5.37
CA ASP A 26 7.42 -1.28 -4.84
C ASP A 26 8.66 -2.07 -5.32
N PRO A 27 9.76 -1.40 -5.75
CA PRO A 27 10.99 -2.07 -6.13
C PRO A 27 11.59 -2.85 -4.97
N SER A 28 12.21 -3.99 -5.25
CA SER A 28 12.97 -4.74 -4.24
C SER A 28 14.14 -3.89 -3.70
N PRO A 29 14.45 -3.98 -2.39
CA PRO A 29 15.59 -3.27 -1.81
C PRO A 29 16.91 -3.81 -2.39
N LEU A 30 17.89 -2.91 -2.58
CA LEU A 30 19.22 -3.24 -3.10
C LEU A 30 20.28 -3.35 -2.01
N GLN A 31 19.88 -3.15 -0.75
CA GLN A 31 20.71 -3.21 0.46
C GLN A 31 19.80 -3.51 1.65
N ASP A 32 20.39 -3.83 2.81
CA ASP A 32 19.65 -4.21 4.03
C ASP A 32 18.59 -3.18 4.44
N PHE A 33 18.92 -1.88 4.35
CA PHE A 33 18.00 -0.78 4.65
C PHE A 33 18.39 0.52 3.94
N CYS A 34 17.40 1.40 3.74
CA CYS A 34 17.57 2.74 3.19
C CYS A 34 16.56 3.68 3.87
N GLU A 35 16.85 4.09 5.11
CA GLU A 35 15.99 5.03 5.85
C GLU A 35 15.76 6.31 5.04
N ALA A 36 14.51 6.77 4.94
CA ALA A 36 14.22 8.03 4.27
C ALA A 36 14.93 9.21 4.96
N ASP A 37 15.70 9.99 4.21
CA ASP A 37 16.31 11.22 4.68
C ASP A 37 15.27 12.34 4.72
N PRO A 38 14.91 12.88 5.91
CA PRO A 38 13.96 13.97 6.02
C PRO A 38 14.48 15.29 5.42
N ASN A 39 15.80 15.43 5.25
CA ASN A 39 16.44 16.61 4.67
C ASN A 39 16.81 16.43 3.19
N GLY A 40 16.44 15.30 2.59
CA GLY A 40 16.70 15.04 1.17
C GLY A 40 15.96 16.04 0.28
N SER A 41 16.70 16.85 -0.48
CA SER A 41 16.15 17.86 -1.40
C SER A 41 15.89 17.33 -2.81
N VAL A 42 16.40 16.14 -3.13
CA VAL A 42 16.29 15.53 -4.46
C VAL A 42 15.01 14.70 -4.54
N SER A 43 14.23 14.89 -5.60
CA SER A 43 13.05 14.08 -5.91
C SER A 43 13.45 12.82 -6.67
N VAL A 44 13.05 11.66 -6.16
CA VAL A 44 13.27 10.33 -6.74
C VAL A 44 11.99 9.51 -6.60
N ASN A 45 11.90 8.35 -7.26
CA ASN A 45 10.87 7.38 -6.93
C ASN A 45 11.13 6.82 -5.51
N GLY A 46 10.25 7.13 -4.55
CA GLY A 46 10.47 6.85 -3.13
C GLY A 46 11.10 8.03 -2.37
N LYS A 47 12.10 7.75 -1.54
CA LYS A 47 12.86 8.76 -0.77
C LYS A 47 14.36 8.49 -0.87
N VAL A 48 15.15 9.57 -0.85
CA VAL A 48 16.61 9.48 -0.74
C VAL A 48 16.99 8.83 0.60
N CYS A 49 18.02 7.99 0.61
CA CYS A 49 18.48 7.33 1.82
C CYS A 49 19.34 8.28 2.68
N LYS A 50 19.14 8.25 3.99
CA LYS A 50 20.10 8.73 4.98
C LYS A 50 21.36 7.83 4.96
N GLY A 51 22.50 8.38 5.37
CA GLY A 51 23.75 7.61 5.42
C GLY A 51 23.65 6.41 6.38
N ALA A 52 23.95 5.20 5.89
CA ALA A 52 23.73 3.95 6.61
C ALA A 52 24.37 3.88 8.02
N LYS A 53 25.51 4.56 8.22
CA LYS A 53 26.18 4.64 9.54
C LYS A 53 25.42 5.46 10.59
N LEU A 54 24.42 6.23 10.18
CA LEU A 54 23.59 7.07 11.05
C LEU A 54 22.29 6.36 11.48
N ALA A 55 22.09 5.12 11.01
CA ALA A 55 20.95 4.28 11.35
C ALA A 55 20.85 4.00 12.84
N ARG A 56 19.64 4.09 13.39
CA ARG A 56 19.32 3.79 14.79
C ARG A 56 18.00 3.05 14.89
N ALA A 57 17.79 2.34 16.00
CA ALA A 57 16.54 1.63 16.25
C ALA A 57 15.28 2.52 16.13
N GLY A 58 15.41 3.81 16.47
CA GLY A 58 14.34 4.79 16.34
C GLY A 58 13.89 5.04 14.89
N ASP A 59 14.74 4.79 13.89
CA ASP A 59 14.39 4.95 12.48
C ASP A 59 13.46 3.80 11.99
N PHE A 60 13.37 2.70 12.74
CA PHE A 60 12.57 1.51 12.43
C PHE A 60 11.41 1.27 13.41
N TYR A 61 11.10 2.25 14.25
CA TYR A 61 10.21 2.09 15.38
C TYR A 61 9.08 3.12 15.37
N PHE A 62 7.86 2.65 15.65
CA PHE A 62 6.73 3.51 15.96
C PHE A 62 5.96 2.96 17.16
N SER A 63 5.45 3.86 18.00
CA SER A 63 4.55 3.51 19.10
C SER A 63 3.32 4.39 19.07
N GLY A 64 2.20 3.86 19.59
CA GLY A 64 0.94 4.59 19.68
C GLY A 64 -0.25 3.88 19.03
N LEU A 65 -0.04 2.82 18.25
CA LEU A 65 -1.16 2.04 17.68
C LEU A 65 -1.98 1.27 18.72
N HIS A 66 -1.49 1.11 19.95
CA HIS A 66 -2.29 0.57 21.05
C HIS A 66 -3.30 1.59 21.61
N ILE A 67 -3.15 2.88 21.28
CA ILE A 67 -4.00 3.95 21.77
C ILE A 67 -5.14 4.17 20.78
N ARG A 68 -6.36 3.79 21.17
CA ARG A 68 -7.59 4.08 20.42
C ARG A 68 -7.74 5.59 20.21
N LYS A 69 -8.09 6.01 18.99
CA LYS A 69 -8.36 7.41 18.67
C LYS A 69 -9.85 7.75 18.68
N ASN A 70 -10.17 9.04 18.74
CA ASN A 70 -11.54 9.54 18.78
C ASN A 70 -12.21 9.39 17.40
N THR A 71 -13.36 8.72 17.37
CA THR A 71 -14.18 8.48 16.17
C THR A 71 -15.43 9.38 16.11
N SER A 72 -15.54 10.40 16.96
CA SER A 72 -16.62 11.42 16.93
C SER A 72 -16.49 12.37 15.74
N ASN A 73 -16.66 11.83 14.54
CA ASN A 73 -16.75 12.56 13.28
C ASN A 73 -17.85 11.93 12.40
N SER A 74 -18.17 12.56 11.27
CA SER A 74 -19.28 12.14 10.40
C SER A 74 -19.12 10.75 9.80
N ALA A 75 -17.88 10.27 9.63
CA ALA A 75 -17.61 8.91 9.13
C ALA A 75 -17.62 7.87 10.25
N GLY A 76 -17.58 8.28 11.53
CA GLY A 76 -17.44 7.36 12.64
C GLY A 76 -16.14 6.56 12.58
N LEU A 77 -15.08 7.12 12.02
CA LEU A 77 -13.88 6.41 11.58
C LEU A 77 -12.66 7.28 11.84
N ILE A 78 -11.53 6.67 12.20
CA ILE A 78 -10.24 7.33 12.10
C ILE A 78 -9.14 6.35 11.71
N VAL A 79 -8.35 6.74 10.71
CA VAL A 79 -7.20 5.98 10.22
C VAL A 79 -5.93 6.61 10.81
N THR A 80 -5.13 5.81 11.51
CA THR A 80 -3.81 6.18 12.00
C THR A 80 -2.75 5.48 11.15
N PRO A 81 -2.19 6.15 10.12
CA PRO A 81 -1.18 5.56 9.26
C PRO A 81 0.18 5.47 9.96
N VAL A 82 0.92 4.43 9.60
CA VAL A 82 2.33 4.21 9.95
C VAL A 82 3.06 3.88 8.66
N ASN A 83 3.42 4.95 7.95
CA ASN A 83 4.14 4.87 6.69
C ASN A 83 5.56 5.43 6.84
N VAL A 84 6.25 5.61 5.72
CA VAL A 84 7.62 6.16 5.68
C VAL A 84 7.79 7.50 6.41
N ALA A 85 6.72 8.29 6.57
CA ALA A 85 6.75 9.53 7.34
C ALA A 85 6.80 9.31 8.86
N GLN A 86 6.24 8.20 9.36
CA GLN A 86 6.31 7.81 10.78
C GLN A 86 7.50 6.89 11.07
N ILE A 87 7.83 5.99 10.16
CA ILE A 87 8.97 5.08 10.25
C ILE A 87 9.83 5.24 8.99
N PRO A 88 10.89 6.09 9.03
CA PRO A 88 11.77 6.30 7.89
C PRO A 88 12.38 5.02 7.32
N GLY A 89 12.62 4.02 8.17
CA GLY A 89 13.14 2.70 7.81
C GLY A 89 12.21 1.87 6.92
N LEU A 90 10.93 2.25 6.75
CA LEU A 90 10.02 1.58 5.80
C LEU A 90 10.36 1.86 4.33
N ASN A 91 11.15 2.89 4.06
CA ASN A 91 11.55 3.21 2.70
C ASN A 91 12.26 2.02 2.04
N THR A 92 11.86 1.68 0.81
CA THR A 92 12.31 0.52 0.02
C THR A 92 11.84 -0.87 0.49
N LEU A 93 11.11 -0.99 1.61
CA LEU A 93 10.73 -2.31 2.17
C LEU A 93 9.39 -2.86 1.65
N GLY A 94 8.61 -2.08 0.90
CA GLY A 94 7.38 -2.54 0.26
C GLY A 94 6.23 -2.86 1.22
N ILE A 95 6.26 -2.36 2.46
CA ILE A 95 5.23 -2.58 3.47
C ILE A 95 4.72 -1.25 4.06
N PHE A 96 3.45 -1.25 4.45
CA PHE A 96 2.74 -0.15 5.09
C PHE A 96 1.86 -0.72 6.19
N MET A 97 1.66 0.03 7.26
CA MET A 97 0.72 -0.34 8.33
C MET A 97 -0.20 0.83 8.65
N ALA A 98 -1.43 0.54 9.06
CA ALA A 98 -2.31 1.50 9.69
C ALA A 98 -3.15 0.80 10.76
N ARG A 99 -3.57 1.57 11.76
CA ARG A 99 -4.70 1.20 12.62
C ARG A 99 -5.93 1.95 12.17
N VAL A 100 -7.06 1.28 12.14
CA VAL A 100 -8.35 1.91 11.93
C VAL A 100 -9.23 1.69 13.16
N ASP A 101 -9.73 2.78 13.74
CA ASP A 101 -10.73 2.74 14.81
C ASP A 101 -12.09 3.11 14.24
N TYR A 102 -13.12 2.32 14.57
CA TYR A 102 -14.50 2.52 14.13
C TYR A 102 -15.38 2.85 15.33
N ALA A 103 -16.29 3.81 15.15
CA ALA A 103 -17.38 4.07 16.08
C ALA A 103 -18.37 2.89 16.03
N PRO A 104 -18.93 2.50 17.19
CA PRO A 104 -19.94 1.45 17.22
C PRO A 104 -21.19 1.87 16.44
N ASN A 105 -21.86 0.90 15.83
CA ASN A 105 -23.18 1.06 15.19
C ASN A 105 -23.26 2.11 14.06
N GLY A 106 -22.19 2.27 13.26
CA GLY A 106 -22.25 3.15 12.09
C GLY A 106 -20.93 3.73 11.60
N GLY A 107 -19.79 3.42 12.25
CA GLY A 107 -18.48 3.74 11.68
C GLY A 107 -18.30 3.02 10.34
N LEU A 108 -17.91 3.75 9.31
CA LEU A 108 -17.77 3.24 7.95
C LEU A 108 -16.47 3.77 7.34
N ASN A 109 -15.64 2.86 6.84
CA ASN A 109 -14.63 3.21 5.86
C ASN A 109 -15.26 3.08 4.47
N PRO A 110 -15.58 4.21 3.79
CA PRO A 110 -16.34 4.19 2.56
C PRO A 110 -15.62 3.42 1.45
N LEU A 111 -16.33 3.14 0.35
CA LEU A 111 -15.73 2.48 -0.81
C LEU A 111 -14.47 3.22 -1.30
N HIS A 112 -13.33 2.52 -1.28
CA HIS A 112 -12.03 3.06 -1.67
C HIS A 112 -11.15 1.98 -2.31
N THR A 113 -9.94 2.35 -2.75
CA THR A 113 -8.98 1.44 -3.40
C THR A 113 -7.54 1.76 -2.99
N HIS A 114 -6.68 0.76 -3.07
CA HIS A 114 -5.24 0.88 -2.96
C HIS A 114 -4.60 0.51 -4.31
N PRO A 115 -4.25 1.49 -5.16
CA PRO A 115 -3.85 1.20 -6.54
C PRO A 115 -2.52 0.44 -6.67
N ARG A 116 -1.69 0.44 -5.62
CA ARG A 116 -0.32 -0.10 -5.63
C ARG A 116 -0.03 -1.13 -4.53
N ALA A 117 -1.04 -1.54 -3.77
CA ALA A 117 -0.85 -2.50 -2.68
C ALA A 117 -2.10 -3.35 -2.46
N SER A 118 -1.89 -4.61 -2.11
CA SER A 118 -2.92 -5.44 -1.46
C SER A 118 -3.01 -5.05 0.01
N GLU A 119 -4.17 -5.28 0.62
CA GLU A 119 -4.39 -5.09 2.06
C GLU A 119 -4.57 -6.44 2.74
N ILE A 120 -4.01 -6.56 3.94
CA ILE A 120 -4.38 -7.59 4.89
C ILE A 120 -4.73 -6.89 6.21
N LEU A 121 -5.91 -7.20 6.74
CA LEU A 121 -6.38 -6.64 8.01
C LEU A 121 -6.67 -7.76 9.00
N VAL A 122 -6.48 -7.46 10.27
CA VAL A 122 -6.85 -8.30 11.41
C VAL A 122 -7.73 -7.50 12.35
N VAL A 123 -8.83 -8.09 12.80
CA VAL A 123 -9.69 -7.43 13.80
C VAL A 123 -9.07 -7.62 15.18
N MET A 124 -8.83 -6.52 15.89
CA MET A 124 -8.28 -6.55 17.25
C MET A 124 -9.37 -6.54 18.33
N GLU A 125 -10.53 -5.95 18.05
CA GLU A 125 -11.64 -5.80 18.99
C GLU A 125 -12.96 -5.57 18.24
N GLY A 126 -14.08 -6.00 18.82
CA GLY A 126 -15.41 -5.81 18.23
C GLY A 126 -15.68 -6.74 17.05
N SER A 127 -16.56 -6.29 16.14
CA SER A 127 -16.86 -7.00 14.90
C SER A 127 -16.89 -6.02 13.74
N LEU A 128 -16.42 -6.45 12.56
CA LEU A 128 -16.30 -5.59 11.38
C LEU A 128 -16.87 -6.29 10.15
N HIS A 129 -17.73 -5.61 9.38
CA HIS A 129 -18.27 -6.15 8.14
C HIS A 129 -17.45 -5.63 6.96
N VAL A 130 -16.64 -6.49 6.36
CA VAL A 130 -15.70 -6.10 5.30
C VAL A 130 -16.13 -6.67 3.97
N GLY A 131 -15.75 -6.00 2.88
CA GLY A 131 -15.92 -6.59 1.56
C GLY A 131 -15.20 -5.87 0.43
N PHE A 132 -14.99 -6.58 -0.67
CA PHE A 132 -14.46 -6.03 -1.92
C PHE A 132 -15.27 -6.50 -3.13
N VAL A 133 -15.18 -5.76 -4.23
CA VAL A 133 -15.89 -6.04 -5.48
C VAL A 133 -14.89 -6.54 -6.52
N THR A 134 -15.19 -7.66 -7.19
CA THR A 134 -14.37 -8.15 -8.31
C THR A 134 -14.44 -7.21 -9.52
N LEU A 135 -13.51 -7.32 -10.44
CA LEU A 135 -13.51 -6.51 -11.66
C LEU A 135 -14.68 -6.88 -12.61
N ASN A 136 -14.85 -6.05 -13.63
CA ASN A 136 -15.76 -6.27 -14.75
C ASN A 136 -15.36 -7.57 -15.50
N PRO A 137 -16.32 -8.40 -15.95
CA PRO A 137 -17.77 -8.13 -15.99
C PRO A 137 -18.57 -8.52 -14.76
N GLU A 138 -18.04 -9.34 -13.86
CA GLU A 138 -18.86 -9.93 -12.79
C GLU A 138 -19.29 -8.91 -11.74
N ASN A 139 -18.42 -7.94 -11.40
CA ASN A 139 -18.67 -6.94 -10.35
C ASN A 139 -19.24 -7.57 -9.06
N ARG A 140 -18.75 -8.75 -8.70
CA ARG A 140 -19.31 -9.57 -7.62
C ARG A 140 -18.77 -9.10 -6.27
N LEU A 141 -19.68 -8.92 -5.32
CA LEU A 141 -19.32 -8.61 -3.93
C LEU A 141 -18.84 -9.88 -3.20
N ILE A 142 -17.67 -9.80 -2.58
CA ILE A 142 -17.14 -10.78 -1.62
C ILE A 142 -17.12 -10.09 -0.25
N THR A 143 -17.79 -10.68 0.75
CA THR A 143 -17.95 -10.07 2.07
C THR A 143 -17.89 -11.08 3.21
N LYS A 144 -17.52 -10.62 4.41
CA LYS A 144 -17.53 -11.40 5.65
C LYS A 144 -17.71 -10.47 6.86
N VAL A 145 -18.40 -10.93 7.90
CA VAL A 145 -18.32 -10.35 9.25
C VAL A 145 -17.15 -11.01 9.98
N LEU A 146 -16.20 -10.20 10.41
CA LEU A 146 -15.00 -10.61 11.13
C LEU A 146 -15.16 -10.34 12.63
N TYR A 147 -14.54 -11.19 13.44
CA TYR A 147 -14.44 -11.12 14.90
C TYR A 147 -12.97 -10.98 15.33
N PRO A 148 -12.67 -10.70 16.62
CA PRO A 148 -11.29 -10.51 17.04
C PRO A 148 -10.41 -11.73 16.74
N GLY A 149 -9.29 -11.50 16.05
CA GLY A 149 -8.36 -12.52 15.55
C GLY A 149 -8.62 -12.97 14.11
N ASP A 150 -9.79 -12.67 13.54
CA ASP A 150 -10.07 -12.97 12.13
C ASP A 150 -9.26 -12.05 11.20
N VAL A 151 -8.89 -12.61 10.05
CA VAL A 151 -8.08 -11.96 9.01
C VAL A 151 -8.84 -11.92 7.70
N PHE A 152 -8.70 -10.83 6.94
CA PHE A 152 -9.25 -10.69 5.61
C PHE A 152 -8.26 -10.00 4.67
N VAL A 153 -8.24 -10.44 3.41
CA VAL A 153 -7.30 -9.96 2.39
C VAL A 153 -8.08 -9.27 1.28
N VAL A 154 -7.64 -8.08 0.89
CA VAL A 154 -8.13 -7.36 -0.27
C VAL A 154 -7.06 -7.36 -1.36
N PRO A 155 -7.32 -7.94 -2.54
CA PRO A 155 -6.39 -7.87 -3.66
C PRO A 155 -6.12 -6.44 -4.12
N GLN A 156 -4.87 -6.18 -4.54
CA GLN A 156 -4.43 -4.88 -5.04
C GLN A 156 -5.41 -4.27 -6.05
N GLY A 157 -5.72 -2.99 -5.85
CA GLY A 157 -6.53 -2.19 -6.77
C GLY A 157 -8.03 -2.43 -6.72
N LEU A 158 -8.52 -3.46 -6.02
CA LEU A 158 -9.96 -3.72 -5.93
C LEU A 158 -10.66 -2.72 -5.00
N THR A 159 -11.85 -2.28 -5.41
CA THR A 159 -12.71 -1.42 -4.60
C THR A 159 -13.25 -2.20 -3.41
N HIS A 160 -13.11 -1.65 -2.21
CA HIS A 160 -13.48 -2.31 -0.96
C HIS A 160 -13.94 -1.32 0.12
N TYR A 161 -14.54 -1.84 1.19
CA TYR A 161 -15.06 -1.08 2.33
C TYR A 161 -14.98 -1.92 3.61
N GLN A 162 -15.19 -1.25 4.74
CA GLN A 162 -15.35 -1.86 6.06
C GLN A 162 -16.35 -1.08 6.92
#